data_AF-A0A642VAF9-F1
#
_entry.id   AF-A0A642VAF9-F1
#
_cell.length_a   1.000
_cell.length_b   1.000
_cell.length_c   1.000
_cell.angle_alpha   90.00
_cell.angle_beta   90.00
_cell.angle_gamma   90.00
#
_symmetry.space_group_name_H-M   'P 1'
#
loop_
_entity.id
_entity.type
_entity.pdbx_description
1 polymer ?
#
loop_
_entity_poly.entity_id
_entity_poly.type
_entity_poly.pdbx_seq_one_letter_code
_entity_poly.pdbx_strand_id
1 'polypeptide(L)'
;MIKANPKYISVNWDASGGGAFGVIPLNEYGKMHETIPLCRGHTGAVLDTDWSPFDDQMVASASDDGTVGIFKIPEDFTLKVEPAEGEKEPEIKDVLPIKKLKGHAKKVGHVLFHPTAKNVLASASGDCTVKIWNIDTEEVLFTLQHKDFITGLSFNETGSMLATTSRDKRLRIWDVRAEKIIGERQAHSGAKSQRVVWLGNADRVVTTGFDKSDRQFALWDIYNLDEGPIGGYNYIGPSSGICMPFYDEGTHIIYLAGKGDGNIVYYEYADDKVHPLSEYQSGEPQRGMAVLPRRGLNVQHHEIFRFFKTINDTSIEPVSFIIPRKSETFQEDVYPAARAGEPALTADEWASGKDSAPKMISLAAVFDGKEASSFDAPPNRETGSEKKEEPKKEKPKTEEAAKKSEVSGGTPPDPQGPLRGDLGKEKEAATPDASVSSPGGDKKNIDKVLQGSKDVDSLLNKAINDDEPEIKTKQVDDSGWNSEDDEPEIKQIKETSIESSAKKIPENATDPVPVAAEQPEQKEEAKAESSKKEPESSKKEPESSKKEPEPEKKVSEPEAKSEPVSDKKEPEPQHAAPETTHHHHGPMEKLTKQVESLSANIESLSQQLKSRDDKIDRLEQMIEQLLAKA
;
A
#
# COMPACT_ATOMS: atom_id res chain seq x y z
N MET A 1 -9.78 3.80 -2.01
CA MET A 1 -9.01 2.83 -1.20
C MET A 1 -9.54 2.89 0.24
N ILE A 2 -8.89 2.22 1.20
CA ILE A 2 -9.19 2.36 2.62
C ILE A 2 -7.90 2.46 3.43
N LYS A 3 -7.93 3.13 4.59
CA LYS A 3 -6.90 3.08 5.65
C LYS A 3 -7.58 3.01 7.01
N ALA A 4 -6.84 2.65 8.05
CA ALA A 4 -7.36 2.59 9.42
C ALA A 4 -6.36 3.14 10.43
N ASN A 5 -6.88 3.62 11.54
CA ASN A 5 -6.13 3.85 12.77
C ASN A 5 -6.91 3.22 13.95
N PRO A 6 -6.42 3.29 15.19
CA PRO A 6 -7.08 2.69 16.37
C PRO A 6 -8.45 3.26 16.76
N LYS A 7 -8.96 4.29 16.08
CA LYS A 7 -10.32 4.85 16.30
C LYS A 7 -11.23 4.73 15.07
N TYR A 8 -10.71 4.88 13.85
CA TYR A 8 -11.52 5.00 12.64
C TYR A 8 -10.93 4.27 11.43
N ILE A 9 -11.79 3.96 10.45
CA ILE A 9 -11.44 3.57 9.08
C ILE A 9 -11.81 4.73 8.14
N SER A 10 -10.91 5.13 7.24
CA SER A 10 -11.22 6.01 6.12
C SER A 10 -11.55 5.19 4.87
N VAL A 11 -12.57 5.62 4.11
CA VAL A 11 -13.07 4.92 2.92
C VAL A 11 -13.31 5.91 1.80
N ASN A 12 -12.49 5.90 0.73
CA ASN A 12 -12.75 6.76 -0.42
C ASN A 12 -14.15 6.45 -0.96
N TRP A 13 -14.99 7.48 -1.12
CA TRP A 13 -16.40 7.31 -1.43
C TRP A 13 -16.68 7.77 -2.86
N ASP A 14 -17.45 6.98 -3.61
CA ASP A 14 -17.96 7.45 -4.90
C ASP A 14 -19.13 8.40 -4.65
N ALA A 15 -18.95 9.67 -5.00
CA ALA A 15 -19.85 10.74 -4.63
C ALA A 15 -20.12 11.63 -5.85
N SER A 16 -21.40 11.73 -6.22
CA SER A 16 -21.83 12.64 -7.27
C SER A 16 -21.47 14.09 -6.94
N GLY A 17 -20.79 14.76 -7.87
CA GLY A 17 -20.49 16.20 -7.77
C GLY A 17 -19.22 16.60 -7.00
N GLY A 18 -18.23 15.72 -6.83
CA GLY A 18 -16.91 16.13 -6.32
C GLY A 18 -16.04 14.98 -5.84
N GLY A 19 -15.24 15.25 -4.80
CA GLY A 19 -14.49 14.22 -4.07
C GLY A 19 -14.92 14.15 -2.61
N ALA A 20 -15.17 12.93 -2.14
CA ALA A 20 -15.49 12.63 -0.75
C ALA A 20 -14.81 11.34 -0.25
N PHE A 21 -14.71 11.20 1.06
CA PHE A 21 -14.44 9.91 1.70
C PHE A 21 -15.27 9.77 2.98
N GLY A 22 -15.76 8.56 3.25
CA GLY A 22 -16.41 8.21 4.51
C GLY A 22 -15.37 7.98 5.61
N VAL A 23 -15.78 8.18 6.85
CA VAL A 23 -15.02 7.82 8.05
C VAL A 23 -15.93 6.96 8.92
N ILE A 24 -15.44 5.81 9.37
CA ILE A 24 -16.22 4.81 10.12
C ILE A 24 -15.53 4.58 11.47
N PRO A 25 -16.13 4.97 12.61
CA PRO A 25 -15.60 4.65 13.93
C PRO A 25 -15.58 3.12 14.17
N LEU A 26 -14.50 2.59 14.75
CA LEU A 26 -14.31 1.14 14.93
C LEU A 26 -15.31 0.48 15.91
N ASN A 27 -15.97 1.29 16.74
CA ASN A 27 -17.05 0.89 17.63
C ASN A 27 -18.45 0.94 16.96
N GLU A 28 -18.53 1.29 15.67
CA GLU A 28 -19.77 1.39 14.91
C GLU A 28 -19.78 0.40 13.74
N TYR A 29 -20.58 -0.66 13.90
CA TYR A 29 -20.66 -1.78 12.97
C TYR A 29 -22.12 -2.21 12.76
N GLY A 30 -22.40 -2.82 11.61
CA GLY A 30 -23.75 -3.20 11.16
C GLY A 30 -24.11 -2.54 9.83
N LYS A 31 -25.40 -2.53 9.47
CA LYS A 31 -25.89 -1.77 8.30
C LYS A 31 -25.92 -0.29 8.66
N MET A 32 -25.14 0.52 7.95
CA MET A 32 -25.18 1.98 8.06
C MET A 32 -26.49 2.54 7.47
N HIS A 33 -26.82 3.77 7.86
CA HIS A 33 -27.91 4.53 7.24
C HIS A 33 -27.58 4.86 5.77
N GLU A 34 -28.60 5.11 4.94
CA GLU A 34 -28.41 5.35 3.50
C GLU A 34 -27.72 6.70 3.21
N THR A 35 -27.89 7.65 4.12
CA THR A 35 -27.16 8.93 4.13
C THR A 35 -26.32 9.02 5.39
N ILE A 36 -25.02 9.27 5.25
CA ILE A 36 -24.03 9.40 6.33
C ILE A 36 -23.21 10.69 6.16
N PRO A 37 -22.60 11.24 7.24
CA PRO A 37 -21.66 12.35 7.12
C PRO A 37 -20.38 11.88 6.41
N LEU A 38 -19.92 12.66 5.42
CA LEU A 38 -18.71 12.40 4.65
C LEU A 38 -17.69 13.53 4.86
N CYS A 39 -16.41 13.19 4.71
CA CYS A 39 -15.37 14.20 4.55
C CYS A 39 -15.44 14.74 3.11
N ARG A 40 -15.91 15.99 2.95
CA ARG A 40 -16.10 16.66 1.65
C ARG A 40 -15.22 17.89 1.50
N GLY A 41 -14.97 18.27 0.25
CA GLY A 41 -14.34 19.54 -0.08
C GLY A 41 -13.40 19.47 -1.29
N HIS A 42 -13.09 18.27 -1.77
CA HIS A 42 -12.39 18.07 -3.03
C HIS A 42 -13.34 18.28 -4.23
N THR A 43 -12.82 18.80 -5.33
CA THR A 43 -13.57 19.03 -6.58
C THR A 43 -13.41 17.91 -7.60
N GLY A 44 -12.55 16.93 -7.32
CA GLY A 44 -12.38 15.69 -8.08
C GLY A 44 -12.23 14.48 -7.14
N ALA A 45 -12.36 13.27 -7.67
CA ALA A 45 -12.43 12.04 -6.88
C ALA A 45 -11.25 11.87 -5.89
N VAL A 46 -11.51 11.32 -4.71
CA VAL A 46 -10.46 11.03 -3.71
C VAL A 46 -9.77 9.72 -4.10
N LEU A 47 -8.47 9.79 -4.35
CA LEU A 47 -7.65 8.68 -4.87
C LEU A 47 -6.97 7.88 -3.76
N ASP A 48 -6.51 8.56 -2.70
CA ASP A 48 -5.89 7.95 -1.52
C ASP A 48 -6.25 8.71 -0.24
N THR A 49 -6.11 8.05 0.90
CA THR A 49 -6.16 8.69 2.24
C THR A 49 -5.01 8.17 3.09
N ASP A 50 -4.62 8.90 4.13
CA ASP A 50 -3.69 8.41 5.14
C ASP A 50 -3.97 9.06 6.49
N TRP A 51 -3.84 8.30 7.58
CA TRP A 51 -4.04 8.81 8.95
C TRP A 51 -2.71 9.29 9.52
N SER A 52 -2.73 10.39 10.26
CA SER A 52 -1.55 10.84 11.00
C SER A 52 -1.14 9.76 12.00
N PRO A 53 0.12 9.31 12.03
CA PRO A 53 0.58 8.36 13.03
C PRO A 53 0.52 8.96 14.45
N PHE A 54 0.42 10.29 14.57
CA PHE A 54 0.51 11.06 15.82
C PHE A 54 -0.81 11.71 16.30
N ASP A 55 -1.87 11.64 15.50
CA ASP A 55 -3.18 12.23 15.84
C ASP A 55 -4.28 11.37 15.21
N ASP A 56 -4.99 10.61 16.05
CA ASP A 56 -6.03 9.67 15.61
C ASP A 56 -7.22 10.33 14.90
N GLN A 57 -7.30 11.66 14.87
CA GLN A 57 -8.36 12.39 14.19
C GLN A 57 -7.87 13.16 12.97
N MET A 58 -6.56 13.20 12.72
CA MET A 58 -5.99 13.90 11.58
C MET A 58 -5.85 12.93 10.41
N VAL A 59 -6.50 13.24 9.29
CA VAL A 59 -6.46 12.44 8.06
C VAL A 59 -6.14 13.34 6.87
N ALA A 60 -5.23 12.88 6.02
CA ALA A 60 -4.92 13.50 4.74
C ALA A 60 -5.63 12.75 3.62
N SER A 61 -6.06 13.46 2.57
CA SER A 61 -6.65 12.87 1.36
C SER A 61 -6.02 13.43 0.10
N ALA A 62 -5.67 12.53 -0.83
CA ALA A 62 -5.17 12.85 -2.16
C ALA A 62 -6.33 12.86 -3.16
N SER A 63 -6.37 13.84 -4.07
CA SER A 63 -7.48 13.99 -5.02
C SER A 63 -7.03 14.17 -6.48
N ASP A 64 -7.94 13.76 -7.37
CA ASP A 64 -7.88 14.04 -8.80
C ASP A 64 -7.81 15.55 -9.12
N ASP A 65 -8.30 16.42 -8.22
CA ASP A 65 -8.22 17.89 -8.33
C ASP A 65 -6.81 18.49 -8.18
N GLY A 66 -5.80 17.66 -7.87
CA GLY A 66 -4.40 18.11 -7.73
C GLY A 66 -4.07 18.73 -6.37
N THR A 67 -4.99 18.70 -5.40
CA THR A 67 -4.76 19.16 -4.03
C THR A 67 -4.66 18.00 -3.04
N VAL A 68 -4.08 18.28 -1.86
CA VAL A 68 -4.18 17.41 -0.69
C VAL A 68 -5.01 18.12 0.37
N GLY A 69 -6.13 17.51 0.76
CA GLY A 69 -6.97 17.98 1.86
C GLY A 69 -6.46 17.43 3.19
N ILE A 70 -6.43 18.27 4.22
CA ILE A 70 -6.16 17.85 5.60
C ILE A 70 -7.42 18.07 6.42
N PHE A 71 -7.90 17.02 7.09
CA PHE A 71 -9.15 17.02 7.86
C PHE A 71 -8.85 16.71 9.33
N LYS A 72 -9.68 17.24 10.23
CA LYS A 72 -9.71 16.89 11.65
C LYS A 72 -11.12 16.37 11.96
N ILE A 73 -11.20 15.09 12.33
CA ILE A 73 -12.46 14.43 12.71
C ILE A 73 -12.87 14.88 14.12
N PRO A 74 -14.14 15.18 14.40
CA PRO A 74 -14.61 15.49 15.77
C PRO A 74 -14.45 14.32 16.76
N GLU A 75 -14.30 14.61 18.05
CA GLU A 75 -14.22 13.58 19.12
C GLU A 75 -15.55 12.84 19.35
N ASP A 76 -16.66 13.53 19.06
CA ASP A 76 -18.05 13.06 19.08
C ASP A 76 -18.53 12.53 17.71
N PHE A 77 -17.64 12.37 16.73
CA PHE A 77 -18.02 11.93 15.39
C PHE A 77 -18.62 10.51 15.38
N THR A 78 -19.87 10.41 14.91
CA THR A 78 -20.66 9.17 14.80
C THR A 78 -21.38 9.11 13.47
N LEU A 79 -21.65 7.90 12.98
CA LEU A 79 -22.51 7.62 11.83
C LEU A 79 -23.98 7.40 12.23
N LYS A 80 -24.26 7.33 13.54
CA LYS A 80 -25.61 7.18 14.10
C LYS A 80 -26.29 8.55 14.23
N VAL A 81 -26.64 9.14 13.10
CA VAL A 81 -27.31 10.45 13.08
C VAL A 81 -28.80 10.26 13.36
N GLU A 82 -29.22 10.55 14.59
CA GLU A 82 -30.64 10.56 14.98
C GLU A 82 -31.29 11.92 14.61
N PRO A 83 -32.58 11.97 14.21
CA PRO A 83 -33.29 13.23 13.98
C PRO A 83 -33.43 14.05 15.26
N ALA A 84 -33.34 15.38 15.17
CA ALA A 84 -33.58 16.26 16.31
C ALA A 84 -35.06 16.21 16.75
N GLU A 85 -35.35 16.64 17.99
CA GLU A 85 -36.70 16.56 18.56
C GLU A 85 -37.70 17.43 17.78
N GLY A 86 -38.53 16.79 16.95
CA GLY A 86 -39.51 17.42 16.07
C GLY A 86 -39.18 17.37 14.58
N GLU A 87 -37.96 16.93 14.21
CA GLU A 87 -37.53 16.74 12.82
C GLU A 87 -37.83 15.32 12.33
N LYS A 88 -37.95 15.16 11.00
CA LYS A 88 -38.25 13.85 10.37
C LYS A 88 -37.00 13.14 9.84
N GLU A 89 -35.97 13.90 9.56
CA GLU A 89 -34.72 13.49 8.90
C GLU A 89 -33.56 14.11 9.68
N PRO A 90 -32.42 13.44 9.81
CA PRO A 90 -31.29 13.95 10.59
C PRO A 90 -30.51 15.06 9.88
N GLU A 91 -30.07 16.08 10.64
CA GLU A 91 -29.15 17.10 10.14
C GLU A 91 -27.72 16.53 9.98
N ILE A 92 -27.39 16.09 8.77
CA ILE A 92 -26.08 15.48 8.47
C ILE A 92 -25.03 16.56 8.23
N LYS A 93 -23.98 16.53 9.08
CA LYS A 93 -22.85 17.47 9.04
C LYS A 93 -21.61 16.83 8.44
N ASP A 94 -21.37 17.11 7.16
CA ASP A 94 -20.15 16.74 6.47
C ASP A 94 -18.91 17.43 7.08
N VAL A 95 -17.80 16.71 7.15
CA VAL A 95 -16.52 17.23 7.66
C VAL A 95 -15.78 17.95 6.53
N LEU A 96 -15.34 19.19 6.77
CA LEU A 96 -14.59 19.99 5.80
C LEU A 96 -13.08 20.00 6.12
N PRO A 97 -12.20 20.19 5.13
CA PRO A 97 -10.76 20.24 5.37
C PRO A 97 -10.36 21.51 6.11
N ILE A 98 -9.52 21.37 7.13
CA ILE A 98 -8.93 22.47 7.89
C ILE A 98 -7.80 23.18 7.12
N LYS A 99 -7.13 22.47 6.21
CA LYS A 99 -6.06 22.99 5.33
C LYS A 99 -6.14 22.33 3.95
N LYS A 100 -5.65 23.00 2.91
CA LYS A 100 -5.61 22.49 1.53
C LYS A 100 -4.28 22.79 0.86
N LEU A 101 -3.39 21.80 0.85
CA LEU A 101 -2.07 21.91 0.24
C LEU A 101 -2.24 21.99 -1.29
N LYS A 102 -1.66 23.03 -1.90
CA LYS A 102 -1.76 23.35 -3.33
C LYS A 102 -0.35 23.56 -3.88
N GLY A 103 -0.05 22.93 -5.01
CA GLY A 103 1.27 23.03 -5.64
C GLY A 103 1.67 21.85 -6.53
N HIS A 104 0.87 20.79 -6.56
CA HIS A 104 0.90 19.82 -7.66
C HIS A 104 0.15 20.36 -8.88
N ALA A 105 0.58 19.99 -10.08
CA ALA A 105 0.01 20.48 -11.34
C ALA A 105 -1.05 19.53 -11.95
N LYS A 106 -1.23 18.34 -11.36
CA LYS A 106 -2.12 17.25 -11.80
C LYS A 106 -2.57 16.41 -10.61
N LYS A 107 -3.50 15.47 -10.83
CA LYS A 107 -4.03 14.50 -9.85
C LYS A 107 -2.98 13.96 -8.88
N VAL A 108 -3.25 14.08 -7.58
CA VAL A 108 -2.43 13.49 -6.52
C VAL A 108 -2.91 12.06 -6.30
N GLY A 109 -2.08 11.08 -6.63
CA GLY A 109 -2.44 9.66 -6.58
C GLY A 109 -2.21 9.00 -5.22
N HIS A 110 -1.30 9.55 -4.41
CA HIS A 110 -0.89 8.99 -3.11
C HIS A 110 -0.57 10.06 -2.08
N VAL A 111 -0.85 9.75 -0.80
CA VAL A 111 -0.38 10.47 0.39
C VAL A 111 0.19 9.48 1.40
N LEU A 112 1.24 9.89 2.13
CA LEU A 112 1.90 9.09 3.17
C LEU A 112 2.49 10.02 4.24
N PHE A 113 2.06 9.88 5.49
CA PHE A 113 2.62 10.65 6.62
C PHE A 113 4.06 10.25 6.96
N HIS A 114 4.82 11.21 7.50
CA HIS A 114 6.19 10.96 7.96
C HIS A 114 6.22 10.14 9.26
N PRO A 115 7.07 9.10 9.38
CA PRO A 115 7.00 8.12 10.46
C PRO A 115 7.48 8.62 11.84
N THR A 116 8.19 9.75 11.91
CA THR A 116 8.82 10.27 13.15
C THR A 116 8.64 11.77 13.42
N ALA A 117 8.22 12.55 12.42
CA ALA A 117 8.27 14.02 12.46
C ALA A 117 6.85 14.59 12.35
N LYS A 118 6.46 15.40 13.34
CA LYS A 118 5.11 15.95 13.42
C LYS A 118 4.79 16.76 12.16
N ASN A 119 3.60 16.56 11.61
CA ASN A 119 3.02 17.39 10.55
C ASN A 119 3.83 17.44 9.25
N VAL A 120 4.69 16.44 8.99
CA VAL A 120 5.35 16.22 7.70
C VAL A 120 4.59 15.15 6.89
N LEU A 121 4.38 15.42 5.60
CA LEU A 121 3.58 14.56 4.71
C LEU A 121 4.23 14.47 3.32
N ALA A 122 4.33 13.25 2.77
CA ALA A 122 4.64 13.05 1.36
C ALA A 122 3.35 12.94 0.53
N SER A 123 3.33 13.56 -0.65
CA SER A 123 2.29 13.35 -1.66
C SER A 123 2.90 13.13 -3.04
N ALA A 124 2.33 12.22 -3.84
CA ALA A 124 2.83 11.93 -5.19
C ALA A 124 1.76 12.17 -6.25
N SER A 125 2.14 12.82 -7.35
CA SER A 125 1.22 13.29 -8.39
C SER A 125 1.57 12.79 -9.80
N GLY A 126 0.58 12.84 -10.69
CA GLY A 126 0.74 12.69 -12.13
C GLY A 126 1.54 13.79 -12.83
N ASP A 127 2.00 14.81 -12.11
CA ASP A 127 3.07 15.74 -12.55
C ASP A 127 4.48 15.13 -12.45
N CYS A 128 4.58 13.86 -12.05
CA CYS A 128 5.81 13.11 -11.86
C CYS A 128 6.70 13.69 -10.75
N THR A 129 6.13 14.36 -9.75
CA THR A 129 6.84 14.74 -8.52
C THR A 129 6.28 14.03 -7.29
N VAL A 130 7.15 13.79 -6.32
CA VAL A 130 6.76 13.60 -4.92
C VAL A 130 7.10 14.90 -4.18
N LYS A 131 6.13 15.50 -3.50
CA LYS A 131 6.33 16.69 -2.67
C LYS A 131 6.26 16.31 -1.20
N ILE A 132 7.19 16.84 -0.43
CA ILE A 132 7.21 16.74 1.03
C ILE A 132 6.75 18.09 1.57
N TRP A 133 5.75 18.07 2.44
CA TRP A 133 5.08 19.27 2.95
C TRP A 133 5.31 19.43 4.44
N ASN A 134 5.41 20.69 4.89
CA ASN A 134 5.11 21.06 6.26
C ASN A 134 3.63 21.44 6.31
N ILE A 135 2.79 20.66 7.01
CA ILE A 135 1.35 20.94 7.11
C ILE A 135 1.09 22.21 7.93
N ASP A 136 1.93 22.53 8.92
CA ASP A 136 1.72 23.71 9.76
C ASP A 136 1.88 25.02 8.97
N THR A 137 2.91 25.12 8.09
CA THR A 137 3.11 26.29 7.20
C THR A 137 2.40 26.18 5.85
N GLU A 138 1.95 24.98 5.46
CA GLU A 138 1.40 24.63 4.12
C GLU A 138 2.41 24.75 2.96
N GLU A 139 3.70 24.83 3.28
CA GLU A 139 4.79 24.94 2.31
C GLU A 139 5.36 23.58 1.91
N VAL A 140 5.97 23.55 0.70
CA VAL A 140 6.74 22.41 0.23
C VAL A 140 8.16 22.52 0.78
N LEU A 141 8.57 21.56 1.61
CA LEU A 141 9.94 21.44 2.12
C LEU A 141 10.89 20.92 1.04
N PHE A 142 10.48 19.86 0.31
CA PHE A 142 11.32 19.16 -0.68
C PHE A 142 10.47 18.67 -1.87
N THR A 143 11.03 18.59 -3.08
CA THR A 143 10.40 18.05 -4.29
C THR A 143 11.31 17.03 -5.00
N LEU A 144 10.92 15.76 -4.96
CA LEU A 144 11.64 14.66 -5.61
C LEU A 144 11.09 14.46 -7.04
N GLN A 145 11.93 14.72 -8.05
CA GLN A 145 11.54 14.68 -9.47
C GLN A 145 11.69 13.28 -10.09
N HIS A 146 10.56 12.67 -10.46
CA HIS A 146 10.52 11.41 -11.22
C HIS A 146 10.42 11.65 -12.73
N LYS A 147 10.67 10.58 -13.50
CA LYS A 147 10.55 10.54 -14.97
C LYS A 147 9.15 10.15 -15.44
N ASP A 148 8.37 9.46 -14.59
CA ASP A 148 7.06 8.89 -14.89
C ASP A 148 6.24 8.74 -13.61
N PHE A 149 4.92 8.51 -13.73
CA PHE A 149 3.96 8.39 -12.63
C PHE A 149 4.47 7.50 -11.49
N ILE A 150 4.41 8.00 -10.24
CA ILE A 150 4.71 7.23 -9.04
C ILE A 150 3.53 6.30 -8.72
N THR A 151 3.83 5.10 -8.23
CA THR A 151 2.88 3.99 -8.01
C THR A 151 2.94 3.36 -6.62
N GLY A 152 3.94 3.73 -5.83
CA GLY A 152 4.12 3.33 -4.43
C GLY A 152 5.15 4.23 -3.73
N LEU A 153 4.95 4.43 -2.43
CA LEU A 153 5.76 5.23 -1.52
C LEU A 153 5.97 4.43 -0.23
N SER A 154 7.17 4.46 0.35
CA SER A 154 7.41 3.96 1.71
C SER A 154 8.64 4.64 2.33
N PHE A 155 8.49 5.28 3.49
CA PHE A 155 9.60 5.84 4.25
C PHE A 155 10.38 4.74 4.98
N ASN A 156 11.68 4.97 5.25
CA ASN A 156 12.43 4.20 6.24
C ASN A 156 11.96 4.53 7.67
N GLU A 157 12.40 3.76 8.67
CA GLU A 157 11.90 3.90 10.06
C GLU A 157 11.93 5.33 10.61
N THR A 158 13.02 6.06 10.30
CA THR A 158 13.30 7.44 10.74
C THR A 158 12.70 8.51 9.83
N GLY A 159 12.33 8.14 8.59
CA GLY A 159 11.84 9.03 7.54
C GLY A 159 12.91 9.82 6.77
N SER A 160 14.19 9.64 7.09
CA SER A 160 15.30 10.27 6.35
C SER A 160 15.41 9.82 4.89
N MET A 161 14.93 8.61 4.58
CA MET A 161 14.91 8.03 3.23
C MET A 161 13.50 7.65 2.79
N LEU A 162 13.27 7.74 1.48
CA LEU A 162 12.00 7.35 0.85
C LEU A 162 12.26 6.34 -0.28
N ALA A 163 11.67 5.16 -0.17
CA ALA A 163 11.57 4.20 -1.26
C ALA A 163 10.34 4.49 -2.12
N THR A 164 10.52 4.41 -3.44
CA THR A 164 9.49 4.79 -4.43
C THR A 164 9.49 3.85 -5.63
N THR A 165 8.32 3.49 -6.14
CA THR A 165 8.16 2.72 -7.39
C THR A 165 7.42 3.55 -8.44
N SER A 166 7.85 3.51 -9.71
CA SER A 166 7.28 4.32 -10.80
C SER A 166 6.89 3.48 -12.02
N ARG A 167 6.02 4.02 -12.89
CA ARG A 167 5.61 3.39 -14.17
C ARG A 167 6.76 3.26 -15.19
N ASP A 168 7.88 3.96 -14.98
CA ASP A 168 9.15 3.68 -15.67
C ASP A 168 9.83 2.35 -15.22
N LYS A 169 9.14 1.61 -14.34
CA LYS A 169 9.46 0.29 -13.80
C LYS A 169 10.62 0.26 -12.80
N ARG A 170 11.07 1.43 -12.34
CA ARG A 170 12.21 1.54 -11.42
C ARG A 170 11.79 1.73 -9.98
N LEU A 171 12.48 1.01 -9.09
CA LEU A 171 12.61 1.33 -7.68
C LEU A 171 13.68 2.43 -7.55
N ARG A 172 13.39 3.45 -6.74
CA ARG A 172 14.35 4.48 -6.33
C ARG A 172 14.33 4.64 -4.83
N ILE A 173 15.52 4.66 -4.23
CA ILE A 173 15.72 5.07 -2.85
C ILE A 173 16.26 6.51 -2.89
N TRP A 174 15.62 7.40 -2.15
CA TRP A 174 15.95 8.82 -2.07
C TRP A 174 16.51 9.17 -0.70
N ASP A 175 17.57 9.98 -0.65
CA ASP A 175 17.76 10.93 0.44
C ASP A 175 16.77 12.06 0.21
N VAL A 176 15.82 12.20 1.15
CA VAL A 176 14.67 13.10 1.01
C VAL A 176 15.09 14.56 1.11
N ARG A 177 16.05 14.87 1.99
CA ARG A 177 16.47 16.26 2.29
C ARG A 177 17.56 16.75 1.34
N ALA A 178 18.36 15.85 0.79
CA ALA A 178 19.32 16.18 -0.26
C ALA A 178 18.70 16.20 -1.67
N GLU A 179 17.41 15.88 -1.80
CA GLU A 179 16.63 15.71 -3.05
C GLU A 179 17.30 14.77 -4.07
N LYS A 180 17.97 13.72 -3.58
CA LYS A 180 18.85 12.87 -4.40
C LYS A 180 18.47 11.41 -4.33
N ILE A 181 18.46 10.80 -5.51
CA ILE A 181 18.45 9.35 -5.68
C ILE A 181 19.81 8.82 -5.19
N ILE A 182 19.79 8.00 -4.13
CA ILE A 182 20.98 7.29 -3.66
C ILE A 182 21.13 5.90 -4.32
N GLY A 183 20.02 5.35 -4.83
CA GLY A 183 20.03 4.13 -5.63
C GLY A 183 18.80 4.03 -6.55
N GLU A 184 19.00 3.57 -7.80
CA GLU A 184 17.95 3.41 -8.82
C GLU A 184 18.15 2.10 -9.60
N ARG A 185 17.15 1.21 -9.58
CA ARG A 185 17.21 -0.08 -10.28
C ARG A 185 15.86 -0.42 -10.90
N GLN A 186 15.85 -1.16 -12.01
CA GLN A 186 14.59 -1.74 -12.50
C GLN A 186 14.15 -2.86 -11.55
N ALA A 187 12.99 -2.69 -10.91
CA ALA A 187 12.51 -3.64 -9.91
C ALA A 187 11.70 -4.78 -10.54
N HIS A 188 10.87 -4.50 -11.54
CA HIS A 188 10.12 -5.53 -12.26
C HIS A 188 10.05 -5.24 -13.77
N SER A 189 9.76 -6.27 -14.58
CA SER A 189 9.73 -6.21 -16.05
C SER A 189 8.34 -5.86 -16.61
N GLY A 190 7.27 -6.23 -15.90
CA GLY A 190 5.88 -6.02 -16.30
C GLY A 190 5.47 -4.55 -16.47
N ALA A 191 4.36 -4.32 -17.17
CA ALA A 191 3.84 -2.96 -17.47
C ALA A 191 2.85 -2.41 -16.42
N LYS A 192 2.41 -3.25 -15.47
CA LYS A 192 1.47 -2.87 -14.41
C LYS A 192 2.20 -2.20 -13.24
N SER A 193 1.46 -1.38 -12.50
CA SER A 193 1.92 -0.66 -11.30
C SER A 193 2.56 -1.58 -10.28
N GLN A 194 3.62 -1.10 -9.64
CA GLN A 194 4.43 -1.81 -8.65
C GLN A 194 4.23 -1.15 -7.28
N ARG A 195 4.29 -1.91 -6.20
CA ARG A 195 4.26 -1.37 -4.83
C ARG A 195 5.57 -1.64 -4.11
N VAL A 196 5.82 -0.89 -3.05
CA VAL A 196 7.00 -1.01 -2.20
C VAL A 196 6.61 -0.81 -0.73
N VAL A 197 7.25 -1.56 0.16
CA VAL A 197 7.21 -1.34 1.61
C VAL A 197 8.64 -1.44 2.17
N TRP A 198 8.98 -0.56 3.11
CA TRP A 198 10.22 -0.62 3.87
C TRP A 198 10.08 -1.57 5.05
N LEU A 199 11.12 -2.37 5.34
CA LEU A 199 11.08 -3.38 6.40
C LEU A 199 11.44 -2.80 7.80
N GLY A 200 10.77 -1.70 8.17
CA GLY A 200 10.95 -1.04 9.46
C GLY A 200 12.37 -0.51 9.65
N ASN A 201 13.04 -0.94 10.72
CA ASN A 201 14.42 -0.56 11.07
C ASN A 201 15.52 -1.23 10.23
N ALA A 202 15.17 -2.19 9.36
CA ALA A 202 16.13 -2.83 8.47
C ALA A 202 16.37 -1.96 7.22
N ASP A 203 17.61 -1.95 6.71
CA ASP A 203 17.99 -1.30 5.45
C ASP A 203 17.56 -2.12 4.22
N ARG A 204 16.28 -2.50 4.21
CA ARG A 204 15.65 -3.42 3.26
C ARG A 204 14.29 -2.92 2.83
N VAL A 205 13.96 -3.15 1.55
CA VAL A 205 12.63 -2.89 1.00
C VAL A 205 12.12 -4.13 0.27
N VAL A 206 10.80 -4.35 0.31
CA VAL A 206 10.13 -5.36 -0.51
C VAL A 206 9.31 -4.67 -1.58
N THR A 207 9.52 -5.04 -2.84
CA THR A 207 8.67 -4.61 -3.95
C THR A 207 7.76 -5.73 -4.42
N THR A 208 6.54 -5.39 -4.84
CA THR A 208 5.64 -6.29 -5.58
C THR A 208 5.41 -5.75 -6.98
N GLY A 209 5.24 -6.68 -7.93
CA GLY A 209 4.99 -6.34 -9.32
C GLY A 209 4.76 -7.59 -10.16
N PHE A 210 5.17 -7.51 -11.42
CA PHE A 210 4.84 -8.51 -12.43
C PHE A 210 6.06 -8.87 -13.28
N ASP A 211 6.22 -10.13 -13.68
CA ASP A 211 6.92 -10.48 -14.93
C ASP A 211 5.88 -10.83 -15.99
N LYS A 212 5.85 -10.04 -17.07
CA LYS A 212 4.82 -10.08 -18.12
C LYS A 212 3.40 -9.93 -17.52
N SER A 213 2.77 -11.04 -17.15
CA SER A 213 1.44 -11.16 -16.56
C SER A 213 1.42 -11.83 -15.18
N ASP A 214 2.48 -12.56 -14.83
CA ASP A 214 2.60 -13.29 -13.56
C ASP A 214 3.04 -12.35 -12.43
N ARG A 215 2.51 -12.56 -11.22
CA ARG A 215 2.84 -11.73 -10.06
C ARG A 215 4.04 -12.27 -9.30
N GLN A 216 4.89 -11.34 -8.86
CA GLN A 216 6.11 -11.63 -8.14
C GLN A 216 6.40 -10.56 -7.09
N PHE A 217 7.17 -10.91 -6.06
CA PHE A 217 7.79 -9.97 -5.14
C PHE A 217 9.30 -10.17 -5.06
N ALA A 218 9.99 -9.16 -4.56
CA ALA A 218 11.44 -9.10 -4.47
C ALA A 218 11.86 -8.37 -3.19
N LEU A 219 12.83 -8.93 -2.47
CA LEU A 219 13.52 -8.31 -1.34
C LEU A 219 14.77 -7.59 -1.86
N TRP A 220 15.08 -6.39 -1.37
CA TRP A 220 16.20 -5.60 -1.87
C TRP A 220 17.07 -5.05 -0.73
N ASP A 221 18.38 -5.10 -0.92
CA ASP A 221 19.35 -4.29 -0.18
C ASP A 221 19.37 -2.87 -0.78
N ILE A 222 19.11 -1.84 0.02
CA ILE A 222 19.07 -0.45 -0.46
C ILE A 222 20.44 0.08 -0.92
N TYR A 223 21.54 -0.49 -0.39
CA TYR A 223 22.91 -0.12 -0.74
C TYR A 223 23.43 -0.94 -1.93
N ASN A 224 22.97 -2.18 -2.08
CA ASN A 224 23.45 -3.15 -3.07
C ASN A 224 22.43 -3.48 -4.19
N LEU A 225 21.53 -2.55 -4.51
CA LEU A 225 20.50 -2.69 -5.56
C LEU A 225 21.03 -3.20 -6.92
N ASP A 226 22.31 -2.93 -7.23
CA ASP A 226 22.92 -3.34 -8.50
C ASP A 226 23.30 -4.83 -8.57
N GLU A 227 23.34 -5.55 -7.44
CA GLU A 227 23.42 -7.02 -7.42
C GLU A 227 22.08 -7.66 -7.79
N GLY A 228 20.97 -6.96 -7.56
CA GLY A 228 19.60 -7.43 -7.78
C GLY A 228 18.88 -7.74 -6.46
N PRO A 229 17.75 -8.46 -6.51
CA PRO A 229 16.98 -8.79 -5.32
C PRO A 229 17.58 -9.97 -4.55
N ILE A 230 17.59 -9.86 -3.22
CA ILE A 230 18.08 -10.89 -2.31
C ILE A 230 17.20 -12.14 -2.43
N GLY A 231 17.82 -13.29 -2.70
CA GLY A 231 17.11 -14.54 -2.97
C GLY A 231 16.41 -14.62 -4.34
N GLY A 232 16.50 -13.58 -5.16
CA GLY A 232 15.87 -13.51 -6.48
C GLY A 232 14.41 -13.02 -6.43
N TYR A 233 13.65 -13.36 -7.49
CA TYR A 233 12.23 -13.03 -7.59
C TYR A 233 11.38 -14.20 -7.07
N ASN A 234 10.49 -13.90 -6.13
CA ASN A 234 9.57 -14.87 -5.54
C ASN A 234 8.22 -14.83 -6.27
N TYR A 235 7.80 -15.95 -6.82
CA TYR A 235 6.53 -16.10 -7.55
C TYR A 235 5.34 -16.10 -6.58
N ILE A 236 4.30 -15.31 -6.88
CA ILE A 236 3.05 -15.25 -6.10
C ILE A 236 1.94 -16.03 -6.79
N GLY A 237 1.78 -15.87 -8.11
CA GLY A 237 0.71 -16.52 -8.87
C GLY A 237 0.20 -15.73 -10.08
N PRO A 238 -0.61 -16.37 -10.95
CA PRO A 238 -1.16 -15.76 -12.15
C PRO A 238 -2.49 -15.05 -11.82
N SER A 239 -2.43 -13.79 -11.41
CA SER A 239 -3.62 -12.96 -11.16
C SER A 239 -3.43 -11.56 -11.74
N SER A 240 -4.53 -10.95 -12.20
CA SER A 240 -4.47 -9.64 -12.86
C SER A 240 -4.28 -8.48 -11.87
N GLY A 241 -4.62 -8.69 -10.60
CA GLY A 241 -4.68 -7.67 -9.55
C GLY A 241 -3.33 -7.29 -8.96
N ILE A 242 -3.12 -5.99 -8.72
CA ILE A 242 -1.93 -5.46 -8.05
C ILE A 242 -1.86 -6.04 -6.64
N CYS A 243 -0.75 -6.71 -6.32
CA CYS A 243 -0.45 -7.19 -4.98
C CYS A 243 0.09 -6.05 -4.11
N MET A 244 -0.50 -5.83 -2.94
CA MET A 244 -0.06 -4.89 -1.92
C MET A 244 0.82 -5.65 -0.90
N PRO A 245 2.07 -5.23 -0.65
CA PRO A 245 2.85 -5.70 0.47
C PRO A 245 2.55 -4.84 1.70
N PHE A 246 2.31 -5.50 2.83
CA PHE A 246 2.23 -4.87 4.15
C PHE A 246 3.24 -5.54 5.06
N TYR A 247 3.89 -4.79 5.94
CA TYR A 247 4.91 -5.31 6.86
C TYR A 247 4.52 -4.97 8.31
N ASP A 248 4.61 -5.95 9.20
CA ASP A 248 4.54 -5.74 10.64
C ASP A 248 5.94 -5.61 11.22
N GLU A 249 6.31 -4.39 11.63
CA GLU A 249 7.60 -4.09 12.25
C GLU A 249 7.85 -4.88 13.54
N GLY A 250 6.79 -5.35 14.21
CA GLY A 250 6.90 -6.05 15.49
C GLY A 250 7.05 -7.58 15.40
N THR A 251 6.48 -8.25 14.40
CA THR A 251 6.66 -9.70 14.19
C THR A 251 7.54 -10.04 12.98
N HIS A 252 8.00 -9.01 12.24
CA HIS A 252 8.73 -9.14 10.99
C HIS A 252 7.96 -9.90 9.89
N ILE A 253 6.63 -9.98 9.98
CA ILE A 253 5.80 -10.66 8.98
C ILE A 253 5.46 -9.71 7.82
N ILE A 254 5.70 -10.19 6.59
CA ILE A 254 5.28 -9.58 5.34
C ILE A 254 3.97 -10.27 4.90
N TYR A 255 2.89 -9.50 4.81
CA TYR A 255 1.60 -9.92 4.26
C TYR A 255 1.46 -9.45 2.82
N LEU A 256 1.18 -10.37 1.90
CA LEU A 256 0.97 -10.11 0.48
C LEU A 256 -0.49 -10.37 0.11
N ALA A 257 -1.17 -9.34 -0.39
CA ALA A 257 -2.59 -9.42 -0.71
C ALA A 257 -2.96 -8.58 -1.94
N GLY A 258 -3.55 -9.20 -2.97
CA GLY A 258 -3.88 -8.51 -4.21
C GLY A 258 -5.35 -8.14 -4.35
N LYS A 259 -5.59 -6.97 -4.95
CA LYS A 259 -6.95 -6.51 -5.28
C LYS A 259 -7.60 -7.48 -6.28
N GLY A 260 -8.69 -8.12 -5.87
CA GLY A 260 -9.38 -9.15 -6.64
C GLY A 260 -9.06 -10.59 -6.23
N ASP A 261 -8.07 -10.82 -5.36
CA ASP A 261 -7.84 -12.13 -4.74
C ASP A 261 -8.72 -12.27 -3.50
N GLY A 262 -9.13 -13.50 -3.14
CA GLY A 262 -9.72 -13.78 -1.83
C GLY A 262 -8.69 -14.03 -0.71
N ASN A 263 -7.50 -14.50 -1.10
CA ASN A 263 -6.45 -14.95 -0.18
C ASN A 263 -5.48 -13.82 0.22
N ILE A 264 -4.82 -14.04 1.37
CA ILE A 264 -3.72 -13.23 1.89
C ILE A 264 -2.58 -14.20 2.25
N VAL A 265 -1.45 -14.14 1.54
CA VAL A 265 -0.29 -15.02 1.77
C VAL A 265 0.72 -14.28 2.64
N TYR A 266 1.38 -14.94 3.60
CA TYR A 266 2.30 -14.27 4.51
C TYR A 266 3.61 -15.03 4.78
N TYR A 267 4.66 -14.25 5.02
CA TYR A 267 6.05 -14.68 5.10
C TYR A 267 6.72 -14.02 6.31
N GLU A 268 7.55 -14.75 7.03
CA GLU A 268 8.45 -14.23 8.07
C GLU A 268 9.73 -13.70 7.40
N TYR A 269 10.15 -12.49 7.75
CA TYR A 269 11.44 -11.92 7.32
C TYR A 269 12.48 -12.10 8.43
N ALA A 270 13.55 -12.85 8.13
CA ALA A 270 14.67 -13.11 9.04
C ALA A 270 15.95 -13.40 8.23
N ASP A 271 17.13 -13.06 8.77
CA ASP A 271 18.45 -13.34 8.17
C ASP A 271 18.57 -13.01 6.66
N ASP A 272 18.03 -11.87 6.22
CA ASP A 272 17.96 -11.45 4.81
C ASP A 272 17.21 -12.43 3.88
N LYS A 273 16.23 -13.16 4.43
CA LYS A 273 15.40 -14.15 3.73
C LYS A 273 13.92 -13.94 4.04
N VAL A 274 13.08 -14.50 3.18
CA VAL A 274 11.62 -14.53 3.33
C VAL A 274 11.17 -15.98 3.43
N HIS A 275 10.64 -16.35 4.60
CA HIS A 275 10.24 -17.71 4.95
C HIS A 275 8.71 -17.82 4.83
N PRO A 276 8.15 -18.66 3.93
CA PRO A 276 6.70 -18.79 3.79
C PRO A 276 6.11 -19.39 5.06
N LEU A 277 5.12 -18.70 5.65
CA LEU A 277 4.42 -19.16 6.84
C LEU A 277 3.16 -19.95 6.45
N SER A 278 2.16 -19.26 5.89
CA SER A 278 0.87 -19.82 5.51
C SER A 278 0.07 -18.79 4.68
N GLU A 279 -1.20 -19.07 4.42
CA GLU A 279 -2.16 -18.14 3.85
C GLU A 279 -3.48 -18.13 4.63
N TYR A 280 -4.19 -16.99 4.57
CA TYR A 280 -5.60 -16.89 4.89
C TYR A 280 -6.36 -17.07 3.57
N GLN A 281 -7.36 -17.95 3.57
CA GLN A 281 -8.17 -18.29 2.40
C GLN A 281 -9.60 -17.77 2.55
N SER A 282 -10.17 -17.24 1.47
CA SER A 282 -11.56 -16.78 1.43
C SER A 282 -12.10 -16.83 0.00
N GLY A 283 -13.39 -17.10 -0.15
CA GLY A 283 -14.07 -17.02 -1.46
C GLY A 283 -14.33 -15.59 -1.92
N GLU A 284 -14.40 -14.64 -1.00
CA GLU A 284 -14.78 -13.25 -1.27
C GLU A 284 -13.57 -12.40 -1.71
N PRO A 285 -13.57 -11.82 -2.92
CA PRO A 285 -12.41 -11.10 -3.46
C PRO A 285 -12.26 -9.70 -2.84
N GLN A 286 -11.08 -9.39 -2.32
CA GLN A 286 -10.81 -8.10 -1.66
C GLN A 286 -10.68 -6.93 -2.66
N ARG A 287 -11.48 -5.88 -2.45
CA ARG A 287 -11.48 -4.68 -3.33
C ARG A 287 -10.52 -3.59 -2.86
N GLY A 288 -10.23 -3.57 -1.57
CA GLY A 288 -9.30 -2.67 -0.89
C GLY A 288 -9.02 -3.18 0.53
N MET A 289 -7.88 -2.77 1.10
CA MET A 289 -7.40 -3.29 2.39
C MET A 289 -6.73 -2.19 3.22
N ALA A 290 -7.00 -2.19 4.52
CA ALA A 290 -6.34 -1.34 5.51
C ALA A 290 -5.74 -2.20 6.63
N VAL A 291 -4.65 -1.75 7.23
CA VAL A 291 -4.02 -2.37 8.41
C VAL A 291 -4.37 -1.55 9.64
N LEU A 292 -4.70 -2.23 10.75
CA LEU A 292 -4.81 -1.61 12.07
C LEU A 292 -3.41 -1.45 12.71
N PRO A 293 -2.96 -0.23 13.06
CA PRO A 293 -1.66 -0.04 13.72
C PRO A 293 -1.57 -0.79 15.05
N ARG A 294 -0.38 -1.31 15.39
CA ARG A 294 -0.15 -2.21 16.55
C ARG A 294 -0.78 -1.76 17.87
N ARG A 295 -0.81 -0.44 18.14
CA ARG A 295 -1.42 0.14 19.36
C ARG A 295 -2.95 0.02 19.46
N GLY A 296 -3.63 -0.46 18.42
CA GLY A 296 -5.07 -0.75 18.41
C GLY A 296 -5.45 -2.24 18.39
N LEU A 297 -4.46 -3.15 18.40
CA LEU A 297 -4.71 -4.60 18.37
C LEU A 297 -5.33 -5.11 19.68
N ASN A 298 -6.13 -6.18 19.59
CA ASN A 298 -6.64 -6.86 20.77
C ASN A 298 -5.60 -7.84 21.35
N VAL A 299 -4.66 -7.27 22.10
CA VAL A 299 -3.57 -7.98 22.81
C VAL A 299 -4.12 -9.06 23.76
N GLN A 300 -5.32 -8.85 24.34
CA GLN A 300 -5.98 -9.80 25.24
C GLN A 300 -6.53 -11.06 24.54
N HIS A 301 -6.57 -11.08 23.20
CA HIS A 301 -7.01 -12.23 22.40
C HIS A 301 -5.90 -12.78 21.48
N HIS A 302 -4.64 -12.50 21.80
CA HIS A 302 -3.44 -12.93 21.06
C HIS A 302 -3.42 -12.50 19.58
N GLU A 303 -4.14 -11.41 19.24
CA GLU A 303 -4.11 -10.80 17.91
C GLU A 303 -2.78 -10.06 17.68
N ILE A 304 -2.06 -10.42 16.63
CA ILE A 304 -0.79 -9.80 16.24
C ILE A 304 -0.94 -8.82 15.06
N PHE A 305 -2.01 -8.97 14.28
CA PHE A 305 -2.27 -8.16 13.10
C PHE A 305 -3.77 -8.18 12.78
N ARG A 306 -4.32 -7.07 12.29
CA ARG A 306 -5.70 -7.01 11.79
C ARG A 306 -5.76 -6.25 10.47
N PHE A 307 -6.30 -6.90 9.45
CA PHE A 307 -6.76 -6.22 8.24
C PHE A 307 -8.23 -5.81 8.38
N PHE A 308 -8.60 -4.72 7.72
CA PHE A 308 -9.97 -4.49 7.27
C PHE A 308 -9.99 -4.71 5.75
N LYS A 309 -10.90 -5.56 5.28
CA LYS A 309 -11.00 -6.04 3.90
C LYS A 309 -12.34 -5.57 3.31
N THR A 310 -12.33 -4.76 2.25
CA THR A 310 -13.59 -4.38 1.60
C THR A 310 -14.06 -5.47 0.65
N ILE A 311 -15.34 -5.85 0.75
CA ILE A 311 -15.98 -6.94 0.02
C ILE A 311 -17.17 -6.41 -0.76
N ASN A 312 -17.26 -6.81 -2.03
CA ASN A 312 -18.36 -6.52 -2.96
C ASN A 312 -18.80 -5.05 -2.95
N ASP A 313 -17.83 -4.15 -2.74
CA ASP A 313 -17.94 -2.69 -2.64
C ASP A 313 -19.06 -2.18 -1.69
N THR A 314 -19.51 -3.03 -0.75
CA THR A 314 -20.70 -2.82 0.10
C THR A 314 -20.48 -3.14 1.58
N SER A 315 -19.42 -3.88 1.94
CA SER A 315 -19.11 -4.24 3.32
C SER A 315 -17.61 -4.23 3.61
N ILE A 316 -17.26 -4.23 4.90
CA ILE A 316 -15.87 -4.28 5.39
C ILE A 316 -15.77 -5.40 6.44
N GLU A 317 -14.97 -6.42 6.14
CA GLU A 317 -14.69 -7.56 7.03
C GLU A 317 -13.39 -7.29 7.83
N PRO A 318 -13.41 -7.36 9.18
CA PRO A 318 -12.18 -7.38 9.97
C PRO A 318 -11.58 -8.79 9.96
N VAL A 319 -10.38 -8.94 9.40
CA VAL A 319 -9.63 -10.20 9.35
C VAL A 319 -8.48 -10.16 10.35
N SER A 320 -8.65 -10.85 11.47
CA SER A 320 -7.70 -10.92 12.59
C SER A 320 -6.74 -12.10 12.47
N PHE A 321 -5.44 -11.84 12.67
CA PHE A 321 -4.37 -12.84 12.71
C PHE A 321 -3.96 -13.05 14.16
N ILE A 322 -4.14 -14.28 14.64
CA ILE A 322 -4.09 -14.64 16.07
C ILE A 322 -3.06 -15.75 16.26
N ILE A 323 -2.15 -15.61 17.22
CA ILE A 323 -1.28 -16.72 17.64
C ILE A 323 -2.07 -17.60 18.63
N PRO A 324 -2.23 -18.92 18.38
CA PRO A 324 -3.12 -19.78 19.17
C PRO A 324 -2.51 -20.20 20.53
N ARG A 325 -2.28 -19.23 21.42
CA ARG A 325 -1.84 -19.46 22.80
C ARG A 325 -3.02 -19.60 23.75
N LYS A 326 -2.80 -20.34 24.85
CA LYS A 326 -3.76 -20.57 25.94
C LYS A 326 -3.27 -19.86 27.21
N SER A 327 -2.99 -18.57 27.09
CA SER A 327 -2.56 -17.70 28.19
C SER A 327 -3.63 -16.66 28.50
N GLU A 328 -3.75 -16.28 29.76
CA GLU A 328 -4.52 -15.11 30.21
C GLU A 328 -3.58 -13.99 30.71
N THR A 329 -2.26 -14.13 30.48
CA THR A 329 -1.24 -13.14 30.81
C THR A 329 -0.60 -12.56 29.56
N PHE A 330 -0.16 -11.30 29.62
CA PHE A 330 0.61 -10.64 28.56
C PHE A 330 1.78 -11.52 28.06
N GLN A 331 2.05 -11.46 26.75
CA GLN A 331 3.03 -12.31 26.06
C GLN A 331 4.13 -11.41 25.47
N GLU A 332 5.13 -11.07 26.29
CA GLU A 332 6.21 -10.12 25.94
C GLU A 332 7.01 -10.54 24.69
N ASP A 333 7.14 -11.85 24.44
CA ASP A 333 7.81 -12.42 23.26
C ASP A 333 7.00 -12.32 21.95
N VAL A 334 5.67 -12.14 22.04
CA VAL A 334 4.76 -11.91 20.90
C VAL A 334 4.53 -10.42 20.66
N TYR A 335 4.71 -9.61 21.71
CA TYR A 335 4.34 -8.21 21.75
C TYR A 335 5.52 -7.30 22.10
N PRO A 336 6.57 -7.25 21.24
CA PRO A 336 7.55 -6.19 21.32
C PRO A 336 6.90 -4.82 21.10
N ALA A 337 7.65 -3.79 21.49
CA ALA A 337 7.18 -2.42 21.54
C ALA A 337 6.57 -1.93 20.21
N ALA A 338 5.54 -1.09 20.30
CA ALA A 338 4.84 -0.52 19.16
C ALA A 338 5.08 0.99 19.09
N ARG A 339 4.95 1.61 17.91
CA ARG A 339 5.03 3.07 17.76
C ARG A 339 4.01 3.77 18.68
N ALA A 340 4.49 4.75 19.45
CA ALA A 340 3.77 5.36 20.57
C ALA A 340 2.50 6.13 20.18
N GLY A 341 2.43 6.64 18.95
CA GLY A 341 1.48 7.71 18.60
C GLY A 341 1.99 9.11 18.96
N GLU A 342 3.28 9.26 19.26
CA GLU A 342 3.94 10.54 19.50
C GLU A 342 5.03 10.82 18.45
N PRO A 343 5.23 12.07 18.03
CA PRO A 343 6.37 12.45 17.21
C PRO A 343 7.66 12.50 18.04
N ALA A 344 8.77 12.13 17.41
CA ALA A 344 10.12 12.28 17.93
C ALA A 344 10.74 13.65 17.56
N LEU A 345 10.30 14.23 16.42
CA LEU A 345 10.80 15.49 15.86
C LEU A 345 9.65 16.46 15.50
N THR A 346 9.95 17.76 15.42
CA THR A 346 9.11 18.70 14.68
C THR A 346 9.43 18.67 13.18
N ALA A 347 8.56 19.25 12.35
CA ALA A 347 8.84 19.43 10.92
C ALA A 347 10.15 20.19 10.67
N ASP A 348 10.36 21.31 11.38
CA ASP A 348 11.53 22.18 11.22
C ASP A 348 12.82 21.52 11.71
N GLU A 349 12.76 20.78 12.83
CA GLU A 349 13.89 19.98 13.31
C GLU A 349 14.33 18.95 12.27
N TRP A 350 13.38 18.16 11.76
CA TRP A 350 13.66 17.15 10.75
C TRP A 350 14.19 17.76 9.45
N ALA A 351 13.57 18.84 8.97
CA ALA A 351 13.98 19.56 7.76
C ALA A 351 15.39 20.18 7.92
N SER A 352 15.78 20.60 9.12
CA SER A 352 17.14 21.09 9.41
C SER A 352 18.23 20.01 9.37
N GLY A 353 17.86 18.72 9.21
CA GLY A 353 18.79 17.60 9.12
C GLY A 353 18.89 16.74 10.39
N LYS A 354 18.03 16.96 11.40
CA LYS A 354 17.97 16.09 12.59
C LYS A 354 17.23 14.79 12.25
N ASP A 355 17.80 13.66 12.63
CA ASP A 355 17.15 12.35 12.58
C ASP A 355 16.89 11.82 14.00
N SER A 356 15.87 10.99 14.13
CA SER A 356 15.52 10.29 15.36
C SER A 356 14.78 9.00 15.03
N ALA A 357 14.94 7.98 15.88
CA ALA A 357 14.14 6.77 15.83
C ALA A 357 12.71 7.07 16.34
N PRO A 358 11.70 6.26 16.01
CA PRO A 358 10.36 6.49 16.53
C PRO A 358 10.30 6.37 18.06
N LYS A 359 9.37 7.11 18.67
CA LYS A 359 8.93 6.82 20.03
C LYS A 359 8.10 5.55 20.05
N MET A 360 8.31 4.75 21.09
CA MET A 360 7.71 3.43 21.27
C MET A 360 6.99 3.33 22.62
N ILE A 361 6.04 2.40 22.71
CA ILE A 361 5.31 2.02 23.92
C ILE A 361 5.34 0.50 24.10
N SER A 362 5.30 0.04 25.35
CA SER A 362 5.07 -1.38 25.63
C SER A 362 3.58 -1.70 25.51
N LEU A 363 3.25 -2.73 24.73
CA LEU A 363 1.88 -3.23 24.59
C LEU A 363 1.36 -3.90 25.89
N ALA A 364 2.20 -4.08 26.92
CA ALA A 364 1.76 -4.49 28.25
C ALA A 364 0.80 -3.47 28.88
N ALA A 365 1.02 -2.17 28.67
CA ALA A 365 0.12 -1.13 29.15
C ALA A 365 -1.23 -1.17 28.40
N VAL A 366 -1.23 -1.46 27.09
CA VAL A 366 -2.43 -1.66 26.27
C VAL A 366 -3.21 -2.89 26.74
N PHE A 367 -2.53 -3.99 27.05
CA PHE A 367 -3.13 -5.20 27.62
C PHE A 367 -3.79 -4.94 28.98
N ASP A 368 -3.14 -4.15 29.84
CA ASP A 368 -3.63 -3.75 31.16
C ASP A 368 -4.72 -2.66 31.13
N GLY A 369 -5.02 -2.07 29.97
CA GLY A 369 -5.95 -0.93 29.85
C GLY A 369 -5.44 0.37 30.48
N LYS A 370 -4.12 0.56 30.54
CA LYS A 370 -3.43 1.72 31.16
C LYS A 370 -2.84 2.64 30.09
N GLU A 371 -2.71 3.92 30.42
CA GLU A 371 -1.89 4.84 29.62
C GLU A 371 -0.43 4.37 29.59
N ALA A 372 0.15 4.31 28.39
CA ALA A 372 1.51 3.85 28.17
C ALA A 372 2.48 5.03 28.14
N SER A 373 3.53 4.99 28.98
CA SER A 373 4.64 5.94 28.87
C SER A 373 5.46 5.64 27.61
N SER A 374 5.68 6.66 26.78
CA SER A 374 6.55 6.56 25.61
C SER A 374 8.04 6.56 26.00
N PHE A 375 8.86 5.92 25.17
CA PHE A 375 10.32 5.92 25.25
C PHE A 375 10.93 5.91 23.84
N ASP A 376 12.13 6.44 23.67
CA ASP A 376 12.81 6.43 22.38
C ASP A 376 13.20 4.98 22.00
N ALA A 377 12.98 4.57 20.74
CA ALA A 377 13.40 3.25 20.28
C ALA A 377 14.92 3.04 20.51
N PRO A 378 15.34 1.85 21.00
CA PRO A 378 16.75 1.59 21.23
C PRO A 378 17.54 1.64 19.91
N PRO A 379 18.72 2.27 19.87
CA PRO A 379 19.56 2.27 18.68
C PRO A 379 19.91 0.84 18.29
N ASN A 380 19.88 0.57 16.98
CA ASN A 380 19.68 -0.78 16.45
C ASN A 380 20.69 -1.80 17.01
N ARG A 381 20.16 -2.92 17.50
CA ARG A 381 20.96 -4.12 17.81
C ARG A 381 21.16 -4.85 16.50
N GLU A 382 22.32 -4.63 15.87
CA GLU A 382 22.72 -5.30 14.63
C GLU A 382 22.31 -6.78 14.64
N THR A 383 21.80 -7.29 13.51
CA THR A 383 21.61 -8.73 13.25
C THR A 383 22.95 -9.46 13.04
N GLY A 384 23.97 -9.06 13.81
CA GLY A 384 25.23 -9.75 13.94
C GLY A 384 25.02 -11.07 14.66
N SER A 385 25.29 -12.17 13.95
CA SER A 385 25.25 -13.56 14.42
C SER A 385 25.61 -13.71 15.90
N GLU A 386 24.69 -14.27 16.70
CA GLU A 386 24.98 -14.53 18.12
C GLU A 386 26.21 -15.43 18.24
N LYS A 387 27.30 -14.87 18.80
CA LYS A 387 28.41 -15.67 19.31
C LYS A 387 27.90 -16.44 20.52
N LYS A 388 27.41 -17.64 20.24
CA LYS A 388 26.97 -18.68 21.16
C LYS A 388 27.93 -18.82 22.34
N GLU A 389 27.67 -18.11 23.43
CA GLU A 389 28.39 -18.31 24.69
C GLU A 389 28.13 -19.74 25.17
N GLU A 390 29.19 -20.50 25.45
CA GLU A 390 29.01 -21.85 25.97
C GLU A 390 28.41 -21.79 27.38
N PRO A 391 27.31 -22.52 27.66
CA PRO A 391 26.68 -22.48 28.97
C PRO A 391 27.64 -23.03 30.03
N LYS A 392 28.06 -22.17 30.97
CA LYS A 392 28.84 -22.57 32.14
C LYS A 392 28.08 -23.66 32.90
N LYS A 393 28.70 -24.84 33.01
CA LYS A 393 28.15 -25.97 33.76
C LYS A 393 28.17 -25.69 35.26
N GLU A 394 27.10 -25.10 35.79
CA GLU A 394 26.80 -25.25 37.21
C GLU A 394 26.51 -26.74 37.51
N LYS A 395 27.11 -27.25 38.58
CA LYS A 395 26.82 -28.59 39.11
C LYS A 395 25.68 -28.48 40.13
N PRO A 396 24.79 -29.49 40.22
CA PRO A 396 23.72 -29.47 41.20
C PRO A 396 24.27 -29.49 42.63
N LYS A 397 23.55 -28.81 43.53
CA LYS A 397 23.77 -28.93 44.98
C LYS A 397 23.18 -30.24 45.48
N THR A 398 23.94 -30.93 46.34
CA THR A 398 23.39 -31.88 47.32
C THR A 398 23.96 -31.49 48.68
N GLU A 399 23.11 -31.46 49.70
CA GLU A 399 23.53 -31.23 51.08
C GLU A 399 24.07 -32.52 51.70
N GLU A 400 25.20 -32.45 52.39
CA GLU A 400 25.32 -33.04 53.74
C GLU A 400 26.49 -32.40 54.51
N ALA A 401 26.55 -32.62 55.83
CA ALA A 401 27.41 -31.87 56.74
C ALA A 401 28.43 -32.74 57.47
N ALA A 402 29.66 -32.23 57.70
CA ALA A 402 30.34 -32.33 59.01
C ALA A 402 31.72 -31.61 59.10
N LYS A 403 31.82 -30.71 60.09
CA LYS A 403 32.92 -30.54 61.08
C LYS A 403 34.42 -30.59 60.64
N LYS A 404 35.04 -29.39 60.80
CA LYS A 404 36.27 -29.08 61.58
C LYS A 404 37.68 -29.41 61.04
N SER A 405 38.62 -28.52 61.43
CA SER A 405 40.09 -28.70 61.60
C SER A 405 40.93 -28.98 60.33
N GLU A 406 42.18 -28.52 60.19
CA GLU A 406 42.99 -27.56 60.97
C GLU A 406 44.14 -26.98 60.10
N VAL A 407 44.43 -25.69 60.30
CA VAL A 407 45.76 -25.06 60.54
C VAL A 407 47.02 -25.47 59.73
N SER A 408 47.80 -24.44 59.35
CA SER A 408 49.17 -24.45 58.77
C SER A 408 49.32 -24.89 57.31
N GLY A 409 50.30 -24.42 56.53
CA GLY A 409 51.29 -23.35 56.78
C GLY A 409 52.70 -23.70 56.28
N GLY A 410 53.36 -22.80 55.54
CA GLY A 410 54.74 -22.99 55.05
C GLY A 410 55.07 -22.12 53.82
N THR A 411 56.35 -21.75 53.65
CA THR A 411 56.82 -20.78 52.63
C THR A 411 57.99 -21.38 51.79
N PRO A 412 58.81 -20.64 50.98
CA PRO A 412 59.43 -21.19 49.76
C PRO A 412 60.90 -21.67 49.98
N PRO A 413 61.72 -21.95 48.94
CA PRO A 413 62.44 -20.89 48.20
C PRO A 413 62.73 -21.13 46.69
N ASP A 414 63.33 -20.11 46.05
CA ASP A 414 64.04 -20.16 44.75
C ASP A 414 65.47 -20.75 44.90
N PRO A 415 66.13 -21.25 43.83
CA PRO A 415 67.36 -20.55 43.36
C PRO A 415 67.70 -20.62 41.85
N GLN A 416 68.01 -19.46 41.26
CA GLN A 416 69.19 -19.10 40.42
C GLN A 416 69.79 -20.09 39.37
N GLY A 417 70.10 -19.57 38.16
CA GLY A 417 70.89 -20.26 37.10
C GLY A 417 72.29 -19.65 36.82
N PRO A 418 72.94 -19.95 35.68
CA PRO A 418 73.99 -19.08 35.11
C PRO A 418 73.90 -18.83 33.57
N LEU A 419 74.91 -18.16 32.97
CA LEU A 419 74.82 -17.31 31.76
C LEU A 419 75.81 -17.61 30.60
N ARG A 420 75.60 -16.89 29.46
CA ARG A 420 76.44 -16.63 28.24
C ARG A 420 76.05 -17.44 26.99
N GLY A 421 76.04 -16.91 25.75
CA GLY A 421 76.30 -15.55 25.18
C GLY A 421 76.47 -15.66 23.63
N ASP A 422 76.64 -14.62 22.80
CA ASP A 422 76.60 -13.14 22.96
C ASP A 422 76.60 -12.42 21.56
N LEU A 423 76.32 -11.10 21.51
CA LEU A 423 76.43 -10.13 20.36
C LEU A 423 75.63 -10.37 19.04
N GLY A 424 75.01 -9.36 18.38
CA GLY A 424 74.68 -7.96 18.77
C GLY A 424 74.39 -6.98 17.59
N LYS A 425 73.57 -5.92 17.85
CA LYS A 425 73.44 -4.61 17.13
C LYS A 425 72.88 -4.60 15.66
N GLU A 426 72.18 -3.58 15.13
CA GLU A 426 71.44 -2.40 15.67
C GLU A 426 70.49 -1.75 14.60
N LYS A 427 69.48 -0.97 15.05
CA LYS A 427 68.97 0.36 14.59
C LYS A 427 69.32 0.93 13.18
N GLU A 428 68.55 1.81 12.50
CA GLU A 428 67.23 2.47 12.75
C GLU A 428 66.57 2.93 11.40
N ALA A 429 65.70 3.95 11.37
CA ALA A 429 64.82 4.29 10.24
C ALA A 429 65.03 5.70 9.61
N ALA A 430 64.19 6.01 8.59
CA ALA A 430 63.82 7.32 8.01
C ALA A 430 64.46 7.81 6.68
N THR A 431 63.71 8.71 6.03
CA THR A 431 63.86 9.45 4.76
C THR A 431 64.87 10.63 4.88
N PRO A 432 65.31 11.38 3.81
CA PRO A 432 64.50 11.88 2.68
C PRO A 432 65.18 12.23 1.32
N ASP A 433 64.40 12.93 0.50
CA ASP A 433 64.75 14.00 -0.46
C ASP A 433 65.00 13.71 -1.97
N ALA A 434 64.88 14.77 -2.78
CA ALA A 434 64.59 14.71 -4.22
C ALA A 434 65.46 15.60 -5.12
N SER A 435 65.58 15.26 -6.42
CA SER A 435 65.91 16.23 -7.48
C SER A 435 65.60 15.79 -8.92
N VAL A 436 64.85 16.64 -9.64
CA VAL A 436 65.00 17.08 -11.04
C VAL A 436 65.41 16.06 -12.14
N SER A 437 64.51 15.79 -13.09
CA SER A 437 64.66 16.23 -14.50
C SER A 437 63.44 15.88 -15.38
N SER A 438 63.09 16.78 -16.30
CA SER A 438 62.11 16.53 -17.37
C SER A 438 62.80 15.98 -18.62
N PRO A 439 62.05 15.35 -19.55
CA PRO A 439 61.82 16.08 -20.80
C PRO A 439 60.38 15.98 -21.33
N GLY A 440 59.89 17.07 -21.90
CA GLY A 440 58.93 16.98 -23.02
C GLY A 440 59.71 16.81 -24.33
N GLY A 441 59.14 16.31 -25.42
CA GLY A 441 57.75 15.90 -25.66
C GLY A 441 57.39 16.23 -27.12
N ASP A 442 56.45 15.50 -27.74
CA ASP A 442 56.09 15.78 -29.14
C ASP A 442 54.60 15.56 -29.43
N LYS A 443 53.91 16.62 -29.88
CA LYS A 443 52.48 16.60 -30.23
C LYS A 443 52.31 16.27 -31.71
N LYS A 444 52.28 14.98 -32.08
CA LYS A 444 51.93 14.48 -33.44
C LYS A 444 51.42 13.04 -33.37
N ASN A 445 50.12 12.82 -33.10
CA ASN A 445 49.33 11.63 -33.48
C ASN A 445 47.87 11.62 -32.95
N ILE A 446 47.17 12.76 -32.94
CA ILE A 446 45.72 12.80 -32.59
C ILE A 446 44.87 13.25 -33.78
N ASP A 447 45.32 14.25 -34.55
CA ASP A 447 44.61 14.76 -35.74
C ASP A 447 44.49 13.75 -36.90
N LYS A 448 45.08 12.54 -36.75
CA LYS A 448 45.09 11.49 -37.77
C LYS A 448 44.10 10.34 -37.53
N VAL A 449 43.27 10.44 -36.49
CA VAL A 449 42.15 9.51 -36.21
C VAL A 449 40.78 10.16 -36.53
N LEU A 450 40.73 11.48 -36.70
CA LEU A 450 39.52 12.27 -36.95
C LEU A 450 39.25 12.60 -38.43
N GLN A 451 39.88 11.91 -39.38
CA GLN A 451 39.68 12.10 -40.82
C GLN A 451 39.26 10.78 -41.49
N GLY A 452 37.97 10.44 -41.45
CA GLY A 452 37.54 9.11 -41.90
C GLY A 452 36.04 8.77 -41.95
N SER A 453 35.12 9.73 -42.05
CA SER A 453 33.72 9.42 -42.40
C SER A 453 33.08 10.55 -43.20
N LYS A 454 32.47 10.23 -44.35
CA LYS A 454 31.61 11.17 -45.12
C LYS A 454 30.12 10.94 -44.86
N ASP A 455 29.85 10.06 -43.91
CA ASP A 455 28.55 9.46 -43.63
C ASP A 455 27.85 10.11 -42.42
N VAL A 456 28.53 11.06 -41.77
CA VAL A 456 27.97 11.86 -40.66
C VAL A 456 27.25 13.10 -41.20
N ASP A 457 27.90 13.84 -42.11
CA ASP A 457 27.30 15.04 -42.74
C ASP A 457 26.08 14.70 -43.61
N SER A 458 26.01 13.50 -44.19
CA SER A 458 24.85 13.05 -44.98
C SER A 458 23.63 12.67 -44.12
N LEU A 459 23.84 12.28 -42.86
CA LEU A 459 22.77 12.00 -41.90
C LEU A 459 22.25 13.30 -41.26
N LEU A 460 23.15 14.24 -40.91
CA LEU A 460 22.76 15.55 -40.38
C LEU A 460 21.93 16.37 -41.38
N ASN A 461 22.34 16.41 -42.66
CA ASN A 461 21.59 17.13 -43.70
C ASN A 461 20.24 16.46 -44.08
N LYS A 462 19.96 15.25 -43.59
CA LYS A 462 18.65 14.59 -43.77
C LYS A 462 17.70 14.78 -42.56
N ALA A 463 18.13 15.51 -41.54
CA ALA A 463 17.33 15.78 -40.34
C ALA A 463 16.86 17.24 -40.23
N ILE A 464 17.02 18.05 -41.29
CA ILE A 464 16.81 19.52 -41.28
C ILE A 464 15.71 19.98 -42.24
N ASN A 465 15.24 19.14 -43.17
CA ASN A 465 14.13 19.44 -44.08
C ASN A 465 13.11 18.29 -44.10
N ASP A 466 12.06 18.41 -43.29
CA ASP A 466 10.70 17.87 -43.53
C ASP A 466 9.75 18.68 -42.62
N ASP A 467 8.63 19.18 -43.16
CA ASP A 467 7.73 20.15 -42.49
C ASP A 467 6.81 19.51 -41.42
N GLU A 468 6.25 20.36 -40.55
CA GLU A 468 5.38 19.96 -39.44
C GLU A 468 4.05 19.30 -39.88
N PRO A 469 3.67 18.17 -39.26
CA PRO A 469 2.28 17.75 -39.13
C PRO A 469 1.72 18.09 -37.74
N GLU A 470 0.54 18.72 -37.69
CA GLU A 470 -0.16 19.10 -36.46
C GLU A 470 -0.31 17.93 -35.47
N ILE A 471 0.21 18.08 -34.24
CA ILE A 471 0.00 17.10 -33.17
C ILE A 471 -1.44 17.24 -32.63
N LYS A 472 -2.36 16.52 -33.27
CA LYS A 472 -3.70 16.29 -32.71
C LYS A 472 -3.56 15.64 -31.33
N THR A 473 -4.17 16.25 -30.34
CA THR A 473 -4.22 15.75 -28.96
C THR A 473 -4.92 14.39 -28.92
N LYS A 474 -4.14 13.30 -28.87
CA LYS A 474 -4.68 11.99 -28.51
C LYS A 474 -5.10 12.02 -27.05
N GLN A 475 -6.40 12.08 -26.79
CA GLN A 475 -6.94 11.51 -25.56
C GLN A 475 -6.51 10.04 -25.54
N VAL A 476 -5.80 9.63 -24.49
CA VAL A 476 -5.54 8.22 -24.21
C VAL A 476 -6.48 7.84 -23.09
N ASP A 477 -7.42 6.98 -23.47
CA ASP A 477 -8.39 6.30 -22.64
C ASP A 477 -7.75 5.70 -21.37
N ASP A 478 -8.29 6.07 -20.19
CA ASP A 478 -7.99 5.51 -18.86
C ASP A 478 -9.28 4.89 -18.31
N SER A 479 -9.87 3.98 -19.09
CA SER A 479 -11.16 3.34 -18.80
C SER A 479 -11.09 2.42 -17.58
N GLY A 480 -11.70 2.90 -16.50
CA GLY A 480 -12.59 2.03 -15.74
C GLY A 480 -13.88 1.70 -16.52
N TRP A 481 -14.88 1.20 -15.80
CA TRP A 481 -16.21 0.76 -16.26
C TRP A 481 -16.34 -0.71 -16.70
N ASN A 482 -17.58 -1.17 -16.61
CA ASN A 482 -18.03 -2.55 -16.63
C ASN A 482 -19.44 -2.57 -17.27
N SER A 483 -19.78 -3.65 -17.98
CA SER A 483 -21.13 -4.00 -18.48
C SER A 483 -21.91 -2.95 -19.30
N GLU A 484 -21.78 -3.08 -20.63
CA GLU A 484 -22.87 -3.25 -21.62
C GLU A 484 -24.16 -2.38 -21.58
N ASP A 485 -24.37 -1.68 -22.70
CA ASP A 485 -25.61 -1.49 -23.49
C ASP A 485 -26.92 -0.98 -22.83
N ASP A 486 -27.22 0.31 -23.05
CA ASP A 486 -28.35 0.73 -23.93
C ASP A 486 -28.35 2.27 -24.18
N GLU A 487 -28.35 2.71 -25.45
CA GLU A 487 -28.50 4.13 -25.86
C GLU A 487 -29.74 4.33 -26.75
N PRO A 488 -30.48 5.44 -26.56
CA PRO A 488 -31.27 6.04 -27.65
C PRO A 488 -30.86 7.49 -27.98
N GLU A 489 -30.81 7.81 -29.29
CA GLU A 489 -30.29 9.05 -29.88
C GLU A 489 -30.93 10.37 -29.37
N ILE A 490 -30.13 11.44 -29.25
CA ILE A 490 -30.60 12.84 -29.36
C ILE A 490 -29.72 13.64 -30.35
N LYS A 491 -30.36 14.57 -31.09
CA LYS A 491 -29.84 15.16 -32.34
C LYS A 491 -29.11 16.49 -32.14
N GLN A 492 -28.18 16.76 -33.06
CA GLN A 492 -27.42 18.02 -33.16
C GLN A 492 -28.32 19.26 -33.30
N ILE A 493 -27.95 20.35 -32.61
CA ILE A 493 -28.32 21.74 -32.96
C ILE A 493 -27.03 22.59 -32.95
N LYS A 494 -26.97 23.62 -33.80
CA LYS A 494 -25.76 24.39 -34.13
C LYS A 494 -25.46 25.55 -33.18
N GLU A 495 -24.19 25.93 -33.13
CA GLU A 495 -23.71 27.19 -32.59
C GLU A 495 -24.16 28.40 -33.44
N THR A 496 -24.26 29.59 -32.81
CA THR A 496 -24.09 30.89 -33.48
C THR A 496 -23.34 31.85 -32.57
N SER A 497 -22.29 32.48 -33.10
CA SER A 497 -21.40 33.42 -32.41
C SER A 497 -21.92 34.88 -32.43
N ILE A 498 -21.39 35.73 -31.55
CA ILE A 498 -21.27 37.19 -31.71
C ILE A 498 -20.19 37.71 -30.73
N GLU A 499 -19.44 38.75 -31.13
CA GLU A 499 -18.32 39.33 -30.39
C GLU A 499 -18.74 40.53 -29.51
N SER A 500 -17.88 40.97 -28.58
CA SER A 500 -17.01 42.15 -28.82
C SER A 500 -16.48 42.85 -27.54
N SER A 501 -15.45 43.68 -27.76
CA SER A 501 -15.12 44.92 -27.02
C SER A 501 -14.55 44.83 -25.60
N ALA A 502 -13.26 45.16 -25.46
CA ALA A 502 -12.59 45.45 -24.17
C ALA A 502 -12.21 46.95 -24.04
N LYS A 503 -12.09 47.46 -22.80
CA LYS A 503 -11.56 48.80 -22.49
C LYS A 503 -10.75 48.82 -21.19
N LYS A 504 -9.60 49.51 -21.20
CA LYS A 504 -8.78 49.86 -20.01
C LYS A 504 -9.00 51.32 -19.60
N ILE A 505 -8.97 51.62 -18.30
CA ILE A 505 -8.26 52.78 -17.69
C ILE A 505 -7.80 52.38 -16.25
N PRO A 506 -7.04 53.18 -15.44
CA PRO A 506 -5.80 52.65 -14.83
C PRO A 506 -5.68 52.81 -13.30
N GLU A 507 -4.47 52.52 -12.78
CA GLU A 507 -4.02 52.65 -11.39
C GLU A 507 -3.81 54.10 -10.92
N ASN A 508 -3.85 54.31 -9.59
CA ASN A 508 -2.88 55.15 -8.88
C ASN A 508 -2.80 54.74 -7.39
N ALA A 509 -1.72 55.06 -6.68
CA ALA A 509 -1.41 54.53 -5.34
C ALA A 509 -1.37 55.59 -4.21
N THR A 510 -1.56 55.17 -2.94
CA THR A 510 -0.67 55.46 -1.78
C THR A 510 -1.18 54.86 -0.45
N ASP A 511 -0.24 54.45 0.40
CA ASP A 511 -0.32 53.92 1.79
C ASP A 511 0.06 55.02 2.84
N PRO A 512 0.13 54.81 4.19
CA PRO A 512 -0.52 53.82 5.11
C PRO A 512 -0.94 54.37 6.53
N VAL A 513 -1.52 53.50 7.40
CA VAL A 513 -1.62 53.51 8.92
C VAL A 513 -2.24 54.71 9.70
N PRO A 514 -2.54 54.64 11.04
CA PRO A 514 -2.67 53.50 12.01
C PRO A 514 -3.91 53.48 12.98
N VAL A 515 -4.24 52.28 13.49
CA VAL A 515 -4.63 51.88 14.87
C VAL A 515 -5.44 52.80 15.83
N ALA A 516 -6.67 52.36 16.17
CA ALA A 516 -7.27 52.22 17.54
C ALA A 516 -8.63 51.46 17.40
N ALA A 517 -9.08 50.48 18.20
CA ALA A 517 -8.88 50.02 19.58
C ALA A 517 -9.86 50.58 20.64
N GLU A 518 -11.09 50.03 20.71
CA GLU A 518 -11.88 49.96 21.96
C GLU A 518 -13.06 48.94 21.90
N GLN A 519 -13.46 48.45 23.09
CA GLN A 519 -14.60 47.61 23.48
C GLN A 519 -14.91 47.96 24.97
N PRO A 520 -16.01 47.52 25.62
CA PRO A 520 -17.25 46.87 25.15
C PRO A 520 -18.53 47.60 25.62
N GLU A 521 -19.73 47.07 25.33
CA GLU A 521 -20.90 47.23 26.23
C GLU A 521 -21.89 46.04 26.11
N GLN A 522 -22.92 45.96 26.98
CA GLN A 522 -23.69 44.73 27.26
C GLN A 522 -25.23 44.86 27.17
N LYS A 523 -25.90 43.69 27.11
CA LYS A 523 -27.20 43.30 27.73
C LYS A 523 -28.56 43.44 27.00
N GLU A 524 -29.32 42.34 27.15
CA GLU A 524 -30.78 42.20 27.45
C GLU A 524 -31.89 42.38 26.36
N GLU A 525 -32.28 41.22 25.81
CA GLU A 525 -33.63 40.59 25.82
C GLU A 525 -34.95 41.23 25.29
N ALA A 526 -35.84 40.32 24.86
CA ALA A 526 -37.32 40.34 24.93
C ALA A 526 -38.23 40.87 23.77
N LYS A 527 -38.52 39.95 22.82
CA LYS A 527 -39.87 39.45 22.37
C LYS A 527 -41.04 40.36 21.91
N ALA A 528 -41.87 39.74 21.04
CA ALA A 528 -43.31 39.98 20.73
C ALA A 528 -43.69 41.16 19.78
N GLU A 529 -44.73 41.11 18.92
CA GLU A 529 -45.57 40.02 18.35
C GLU A 529 -46.49 40.55 17.19
N SER A 530 -47.08 39.63 16.39
CA SER A 530 -48.37 39.77 15.62
C SER A 530 -48.35 40.38 14.20
N SER A 531 -49.30 40.09 13.27
CA SER A 531 -50.16 38.88 13.03
C SER A 531 -50.96 38.97 11.70
N LYS A 532 -51.53 37.83 11.23
CA LYS A 532 -52.67 37.67 10.26
C LYS A 532 -52.36 37.90 8.76
N LYS A 533 -53.08 37.29 7.79
CA LYS A 533 -54.36 36.52 7.81
C LYS A 533 -54.51 35.52 6.63
N GLU A 534 -55.34 34.48 6.81
CA GLU A 534 -55.87 33.58 5.76
C GLU A 534 -57.14 34.14 5.06
N PRO A 535 -57.72 33.43 4.05
CA PRO A 535 -58.88 32.55 4.37
C PRO A 535 -58.97 31.20 3.58
N GLU A 536 -59.91 30.35 4.01
CA GLU A 536 -60.20 28.97 3.55
C GLU A 536 -60.97 28.84 2.21
N SER A 537 -61.04 27.62 1.63
CA SER A 537 -62.34 26.94 1.37
C SER A 537 -62.25 25.44 1.03
N SER A 538 -63.35 24.71 1.31
CA SER A 538 -63.63 23.26 1.18
C SER A 538 -63.68 22.71 -0.29
N LYS A 539 -63.84 21.40 -0.63
CA LYS A 539 -64.78 20.38 -0.08
C LYS A 539 -64.69 18.97 -0.72
N LYS A 540 -65.02 17.93 0.09
CA LYS A 540 -65.77 16.67 -0.24
C LYS A 540 -65.08 15.40 -0.81
N GLU A 541 -65.80 14.29 -0.57
CA GLU A 541 -65.48 12.84 -0.62
C GLU A 541 -66.52 12.11 -1.54
N PRO A 542 -66.35 10.82 -1.94
CA PRO A 542 -66.90 9.71 -1.12
C PRO A 542 -66.17 8.33 -1.22
N GLU A 543 -66.71 7.32 -0.50
CA GLU A 543 -66.28 5.90 -0.33
C GLU A 543 -66.36 5.03 -1.63
N SER A 544 -65.95 3.75 -1.72
CA SER A 544 -65.71 2.62 -0.78
C SER A 544 -64.80 1.52 -1.48
N SER A 545 -64.50 0.28 -1.03
CA SER A 545 -64.99 -0.62 0.05
C SER A 545 -63.89 -1.64 0.52
N LYS A 546 -64.12 -2.98 0.49
CA LYS A 546 -63.22 -4.07 0.97
C LYS A 546 -63.53 -5.46 0.35
N LYS A 547 -62.52 -6.34 0.14
CA LYS A 547 -62.56 -7.80 0.49
C LYS A 547 -61.24 -8.59 0.28
N GLU A 548 -61.18 -9.74 0.95
CA GLU A 548 -60.11 -10.78 1.09
C GLU A 548 -60.81 -12.14 1.43
N PRO A 549 -60.14 -13.31 1.56
CA PRO A 549 -58.89 -13.82 0.95
C PRO A 549 -58.96 -15.33 0.47
N GLU A 550 -57.90 -15.82 -0.23
CA GLU A 550 -57.31 -17.21 -0.23
C GLU A 550 -58.15 -18.49 -0.54
N PRO A 551 -57.59 -19.74 -0.66
CA PRO A 551 -56.19 -20.24 -0.54
C PRO A 551 -55.63 -21.21 -1.65
N GLU A 552 -54.34 -21.55 -1.52
CA GLU A 552 -53.48 -22.68 -2.01
C GLU A 552 -53.95 -23.81 -2.98
N LYS A 553 -53.02 -24.30 -3.84
CA LYS A 553 -52.53 -25.72 -3.83
C LYS A 553 -51.27 -26.03 -4.69
N LYS A 554 -50.61 -27.18 -4.38
CA LYS A 554 -49.37 -27.74 -4.97
C LYS A 554 -49.62 -28.76 -6.12
N VAL A 555 -48.58 -29.09 -6.91
CA VAL A 555 -48.26 -30.44 -7.47
C VAL A 555 -46.78 -30.51 -7.94
N SER A 556 -46.25 -31.70 -8.28
CA SER A 556 -44.80 -32.06 -8.30
C SER A 556 -44.26 -32.61 -9.65
N GLU A 557 -42.96 -32.98 -9.66
CA GLU A 557 -42.17 -33.64 -10.74
C GLU A 557 -42.71 -35.00 -11.22
N PRO A 558 -42.17 -35.54 -12.34
CA PRO A 558 -41.29 -36.74 -12.21
C PRO A 558 -40.12 -36.87 -13.23
N GLU A 559 -39.14 -37.75 -12.93
CA GLU A 559 -38.11 -38.26 -13.86
C GLU A 559 -38.41 -39.68 -14.42
N ALA A 560 -37.73 -40.06 -15.53
CA ALA A 560 -36.86 -41.27 -15.66
C ALA A 560 -37.00 -42.18 -16.94
N LYS A 561 -35.86 -42.34 -17.65
CA LYS A 561 -35.28 -43.56 -18.32
C LYS A 561 -35.73 -44.12 -19.71
N SER A 562 -34.73 -44.11 -20.63
CA SER A 562 -34.23 -45.17 -21.57
C SER A 562 -35.03 -45.72 -22.78
N GLU A 563 -34.55 -45.38 -24.01
CA GLU A 563 -33.93 -46.22 -25.10
C GLU A 563 -34.48 -47.62 -25.54
N PRO A 564 -34.10 -48.21 -26.72
CA PRO A 564 -33.26 -47.74 -27.88
C PRO A 564 -33.74 -48.13 -29.33
N VAL A 565 -32.86 -47.94 -30.36
CA VAL A 565 -32.81 -48.50 -31.76
C VAL A 565 -33.91 -48.12 -32.80
N SER A 566 -33.72 -48.12 -34.15
CA SER A 566 -32.59 -48.54 -35.04
C SER A 566 -32.48 -47.83 -36.42
N ASP A 567 -31.33 -48.05 -37.08
CA ASP A 567 -30.79 -47.73 -38.42
C ASP A 567 -31.69 -47.44 -39.66
N LYS A 568 -31.18 -46.58 -40.57
CA LYS A 568 -30.70 -47.01 -41.93
C LYS A 568 -29.89 -45.96 -42.73
N LYS A 569 -29.24 -46.42 -43.82
CA LYS A 569 -28.18 -45.74 -44.60
C LYS A 569 -28.64 -45.11 -45.94
N GLU A 570 -27.89 -44.08 -46.36
CA GLU A 570 -27.26 -43.84 -47.69
C GLU A 570 -27.55 -44.81 -48.86
N PRO A 571 -27.60 -44.31 -50.13
CA PRO A 571 -26.35 -43.99 -50.85
C PRO A 571 -26.33 -42.79 -51.83
N GLU A 572 -25.11 -42.39 -52.21
CA GLU A 572 -24.68 -41.48 -53.30
C GLU A 572 -24.44 -42.23 -54.64
N PRO A 573 -23.95 -41.62 -55.76
CA PRO A 573 -23.94 -40.21 -56.21
C PRO A 573 -24.37 -40.02 -57.70
N GLN A 574 -24.38 -38.77 -58.23
CA GLN A 574 -23.60 -38.34 -59.43
C GLN A 574 -23.90 -36.90 -59.96
N HIS A 575 -22.82 -36.14 -60.20
CA HIS A 575 -22.60 -35.04 -61.18
C HIS A 575 -23.68 -33.97 -61.50
N ALA A 576 -23.43 -32.71 -61.10
CA ALA A 576 -23.09 -31.56 -61.97
C ALA A 576 -22.97 -30.24 -61.16
N ALA A 577 -22.44 -29.17 -61.74
CA ALA A 577 -22.06 -27.92 -61.06
C ALA A 577 -22.31 -26.67 -61.97
N PRO A 578 -22.08 -25.42 -61.51
CA PRO A 578 -22.50 -24.81 -60.23
C PRO A 578 -23.15 -23.41 -60.41
N GLU A 579 -24.01 -22.99 -59.48
CA GLU A 579 -24.34 -21.57 -59.27
C GLU A 579 -24.32 -21.21 -57.78
N THR A 580 -24.08 -19.94 -57.44
CA THR A 580 -23.57 -19.53 -56.13
C THR A 580 -24.64 -19.00 -55.18
N THR A 581 -24.79 -19.63 -54.00
CA THR A 581 -25.49 -19.05 -52.84
C THR A 581 -24.58 -19.07 -51.60
N HIS A 582 -24.47 -17.93 -50.91
CA HIS A 582 -23.74 -17.84 -49.64
C HIS A 582 -24.65 -18.29 -48.49
N HIS A 583 -24.34 -19.43 -47.86
CA HIS A 583 -24.96 -19.86 -46.61
C HIS A 583 -24.02 -19.65 -45.41
N HIS A 584 -24.61 -19.33 -44.25
CA HIS A 584 -23.88 -19.27 -42.99
C HIS A 584 -23.48 -20.69 -42.53
N HIS A 585 -22.19 -21.03 -42.65
CA HIS A 585 -21.57 -22.15 -41.96
C HIS A 585 -20.21 -21.68 -41.40
N GLY A 586 -20.15 -21.50 -40.09
CA GLY A 586 -19.02 -20.90 -39.39
C GLY A 586 -19.08 -20.97 -37.86
N PRO A 587 -20.26 -20.86 -37.21
CA PRO A 587 -20.38 -21.08 -35.76
C PRO A 587 -20.23 -22.55 -35.37
N MET A 588 -20.98 -23.45 -36.03
CA MET A 588 -21.03 -24.87 -35.65
C MET A 588 -19.66 -25.55 -35.69
N GLU A 589 -18.89 -25.39 -36.77
CA GLU A 589 -17.58 -26.05 -36.92
C GLU A 589 -16.53 -25.57 -35.89
N LYS A 590 -16.67 -24.33 -35.38
CA LYS A 590 -15.86 -23.84 -34.26
C LYS A 590 -16.27 -24.49 -32.94
N LEU A 591 -17.59 -24.62 -32.71
CA LEU A 591 -18.12 -25.28 -31.52
C LEU A 591 -17.71 -26.76 -31.47
N THR A 592 -17.76 -27.51 -32.58
CA THR A 592 -17.30 -28.91 -32.60
C THR A 592 -15.84 -29.03 -32.18
N LYS A 593 -14.96 -28.20 -32.75
CA LYS A 593 -13.52 -28.19 -32.43
C LYS A 593 -13.22 -27.78 -30.99
N GLN A 594 -14.04 -26.90 -30.40
CA GLN A 594 -13.96 -26.56 -28.98
C GLN A 594 -14.41 -27.73 -28.08
N VAL A 595 -15.48 -28.44 -28.44
CA VAL A 595 -15.96 -29.63 -27.70
C VAL A 595 -14.96 -30.79 -27.80
N GLU A 596 -14.36 -31.03 -28.96
CA GLU A 596 -13.27 -32.01 -29.16
C GLU A 596 -12.06 -31.67 -28.29
N SER A 597 -11.62 -30.40 -28.29
CA SER A 597 -10.50 -29.93 -27.47
C SER A 597 -10.77 -30.06 -25.97
N LEU A 598 -11.98 -29.71 -25.50
CA LEU A 598 -12.39 -29.89 -24.10
C LEU A 598 -12.43 -31.37 -23.71
N SER A 599 -12.94 -32.24 -24.59
CA SER A 599 -12.99 -33.69 -24.35
C SER A 599 -11.60 -34.28 -24.15
N ALA A 600 -10.64 -33.93 -25.03
CA ALA A 600 -9.25 -34.38 -24.91
C ALA A 600 -8.57 -33.87 -23.63
N ASN A 601 -8.87 -32.65 -23.19
CA ASN A 601 -8.36 -32.09 -21.94
C ASN A 601 -8.92 -32.83 -20.71
N ILE A 602 -10.22 -33.17 -20.72
CA ILE A 602 -10.87 -33.95 -19.65
C ILE A 602 -10.28 -35.36 -19.54
N GLU A 603 -10.03 -36.03 -20.67
CA GLU A 603 -9.38 -37.35 -20.67
C GLU A 603 -7.94 -37.28 -20.14
N SER A 604 -7.15 -36.28 -20.55
CA SER A 604 -5.80 -36.03 -20.04
C SER A 604 -5.78 -35.79 -18.52
N LEU A 605 -6.67 -34.94 -18.01
CA LEU A 605 -6.83 -34.69 -16.57
C LEU A 605 -7.24 -35.97 -15.80
N SER A 606 -8.11 -36.78 -16.40
CA SER A 606 -8.55 -38.06 -15.81
C SER A 606 -7.41 -39.08 -15.69
N GLN A 607 -6.52 -39.14 -16.68
CA GLN A 607 -5.29 -39.95 -16.62
C GLN A 607 -4.28 -39.40 -15.59
N GLN A 608 -4.17 -38.07 -15.45
CA GLN A 608 -3.30 -37.44 -14.45
C GLN A 608 -3.78 -37.69 -13.01
N LEU A 609 -5.10 -37.64 -12.75
CA LEU A 609 -5.69 -37.99 -11.46
C LEU A 609 -5.38 -39.45 -11.10
N LYS A 610 -5.67 -40.39 -12.00
CA LYS A 610 -5.34 -41.81 -11.77
C LYS A 610 -3.85 -42.04 -11.49
N SER A 611 -2.96 -41.31 -12.17
CA SER A 611 -1.51 -41.36 -11.93
C SER A 611 -1.06 -40.67 -10.62
N ARG A 612 -1.91 -39.88 -9.97
CA ARG A 612 -1.71 -39.41 -8.58
C ARG A 612 -2.18 -40.47 -7.59
N ASP A 613 -3.34 -41.08 -7.82
CA ASP A 613 -3.89 -42.12 -6.95
C ASP A 613 -2.92 -43.32 -6.90
N ASP A 614 -2.44 -43.80 -8.06
CA ASP A 614 -1.37 -44.81 -8.21
C ASP A 614 -0.06 -44.49 -7.44
N LYS A 615 0.16 -43.23 -7.02
CA LYS A 615 1.32 -42.78 -6.21
C LYS A 615 0.97 -42.65 -4.74
N ILE A 616 -0.26 -42.27 -4.40
CA ILE A 616 -0.76 -42.21 -3.03
C ILE A 616 -0.76 -43.62 -2.43
N ASP A 617 -1.34 -44.60 -3.12
CA ASP A 617 -1.33 -46.02 -2.73
C ASP A 617 0.10 -46.53 -2.41
N ARG A 618 1.10 -46.12 -3.19
CA ARG A 618 2.50 -46.51 -2.99
C ARG A 618 3.14 -45.82 -1.79
N LEU A 619 2.78 -44.58 -1.52
CA LEU A 619 3.25 -43.84 -0.35
C LEU A 619 2.61 -44.40 0.92
N GLU A 620 1.33 -44.76 0.90
CA GLU A 620 0.64 -45.42 2.01
C GLU A 620 1.26 -46.79 2.31
N GLN A 621 1.46 -47.65 1.31
CA GLN A 621 2.17 -48.92 1.48
C GLN A 621 3.61 -48.74 2.00
N MET A 622 4.30 -47.67 1.61
CA MET A 622 5.64 -47.35 2.10
C MET A 622 5.62 -46.85 3.56
N ILE A 623 4.58 -46.11 3.96
CA ILE A 623 4.35 -45.67 5.34
C ILE A 623 4.02 -46.88 6.23
N GLU A 624 3.12 -47.79 5.80
CA GLU A 624 2.84 -49.04 6.52
C GLU A 624 4.11 -49.89 6.70
N GLN A 625 4.95 -50.02 5.67
CA GLN A 625 6.24 -50.73 5.76
C GLN A 625 7.30 -50.06 6.64
N LEU A 626 7.12 -48.78 6.99
CA LEU A 626 7.96 -48.08 7.96
C LEU A 626 7.40 -48.20 9.37
N LEU A 627 6.07 -48.08 9.54
CA LEU A 627 5.38 -48.32 10.81
C LEU A 627 5.54 -49.76 11.30
N ALA A 628 5.55 -50.75 10.40
CA ALA A 628 5.81 -52.15 10.71
C ALA A 628 7.30 -52.49 10.98
N LYS A 629 8.19 -51.48 11.02
CA LYS A 629 9.62 -51.60 11.36
C LYS A 629 10.02 -50.75 12.58
N ALA A 630 9.06 -50.05 13.18
CA ALA A 630 9.21 -49.28 14.42
C ALA A 630 8.73 -50.10 15.64
#